data_AF-A0A9Q0V415-F1
#
_entry.id   AF-A0A9Q0V415-F1
#
_cell.length_a   1.000
_cell.length_b   1.000
_cell.length_c   1.000
_cell.angle_alpha   90.00
_cell.angle_beta   90.00
_cell.angle_gamma   90.00
#
_symmetry.space_group_name_H-M   'P 1'
#
loop_
_entity.id
_entity.type
_entity.pdbx_description
1 polymer ?
#
loop_
_entity_poly.entity_id
_entity_poly.type
_entity_poly.pdbx_seq_one_letter_code
_entity_poly.pdbx_strand_id
1 'polypeptide(L)'
;MYVCKPIAFGDGMRAVEMRKQVRLRKIEERKVYLQLYEAMEALLHICRDGCRTIGPCDKMLRGSQVACNFPACKGLESLVRHFSKCKSRVPGGCIHYKRMWQLLELYSRMCDEPDSCKVPLCR
;
A
#
# COMPACT_ATOMS: atom_id res chain seq x y z
N MET A 1 -33.78 -41.28 34.11
CA MET A 1 -34.27 -40.93 32.76
C MET A 1 -33.29 -39.93 32.14
N TYR A 2 -32.44 -40.36 31.21
CA TYR A 2 -31.53 -39.45 30.50
C TYR A 2 -32.30 -38.77 29.38
N VAL A 3 -32.59 -37.48 29.52
CA VAL A 3 -33.17 -36.68 28.43
C VAL A 3 -32.02 -36.24 27.53
N CYS A 4 -31.81 -36.96 26.43
CA CYS A 4 -30.91 -36.52 25.37
C CYS A 4 -31.55 -35.31 24.67
N LYS A 5 -31.06 -34.09 24.96
CA LYS A 5 -31.49 -32.89 24.23
C LYS A 5 -31.07 -33.03 22.76
N PRO A 6 -31.96 -32.75 21.79
CA PRO A 6 -31.59 -32.81 20.38
C PRO A 6 -30.59 -31.69 20.09
N ILE A 7 -29.38 -32.06 19.68
CA ILE A 7 -28.41 -31.13 19.09
C ILE A 7 -28.98 -30.69 17.74
N ALA A 8 -29.36 -29.42 17.64
CA ALA A 8 -29.89 -28.85 16.42
C ALA A 8 -28.87 -28.98 15.27
N PHE A 9 -29.20 -29.79 14.28
CA PHE A 9 -28.37 -30.10 13.10
C PHE A 9 -27.97 -28.86 12.27
N GLY A 10 -28.65 -27.72 12.49
CA GLY A 10 -28.41 -26.43 11.80
C GLY A 10 -27.31 -25.54 12.39
N ASP A 11 -26.86 -25.76 13.62
CA ASP A 11 -25.86 -24.88 14.26
C ASP A 11 -24.41 -25.24 13.88
N GLY A 12 -24.16 -26.51 13.54
CA GLY A 12 -22.86 -26.95 13.03
C GLY A 12 -22.49 -26.33 11.67
N MET A 13 -23.46 -26.21 10.76
CA MET A 13 -23.23 -25.66 9.41
C MET A 13 -22.93 -24.16 9.43
N ARG A 14 -23.64 -23.38 10.27
CA ARG A 14 -23.36 -21.95 10.48
C ARG A 14 -21.99 -21.69 11.11
N ALA A 15 -21.58 -22.50 12.09
CA ALA A 15 -20.26 -22.38 12.70
C ALA A 15 -19.12 -22.71 11.72
N VAL A 16 -19.31 -23.69 10.82
CA VAL A 16 -18.35 -24.01 9.75
C VAL A 16 -18.24 -22.86 8.76
N GLU A 17 -19.36 -22.27 8.33
CA GLU A 17 -19.37 -21.14 7.40
C GLU A 17 -18.74 -19.89 8.02
N MET A 18 -19.04 -19.59 9.29
CA MET A 18 -18.42 -18.48 10.02
C MET A 18 -16.89 -18.67 10.13
N ARG A 19 -16.41 -19.89 10.40
CA ARG A 19 -14.96 -20.18 10.39
C ARG A 19 -14.33 -19.97 9.02
N LYS A 20 -15.03 -20.33 7.93
CA LYS A 20 -14.56 -20.08 6.55
C LYS A 20 -14.51 -18.57 6.26
N GLN A 21 -15.56 -17.82 6.58
CA GLN A 21 -15.58 -16.37 6.40
C GLN A 21 -14.47 -15.66 7.19
N VAL A 22 -14.24 -16.06 8.45
CA VAL A 22 -13.12 -15.52 9.25
C VAL A 22 -11.77 -15.82 8.60
N ARG A 23 -11.57 -17.03 8.06
CA ARG A 23 -10.32 -17.38 7.34
C ARG A 23 -10.16 -16.53 6.07
N LEU A 24 -11.22 -16.39 5.27
CA LEU A 24 -11.20 -15.56 4.06
C LEU A 24 -10.89 -14.10 4.38
N ARG A 25 -11.53 -13.54 5.41
CA ARG A 25 -11.26 -12.17 5.87
C ARG A 25 -9.81 -11.98 6.32
N LYS A 26 -9.25 -12.95 7.08
CA LYS A 26 -7.82 -12.92 7.47
C LYS A 26 -6.87 -13.00 6.28
N ILE A 27 -7.21 -13.79 5.26
CA ILE A 27 -6.41 -13.87 4.02
C ILE A 27 -6.44 -12.54 3.28
N GLU A 28 -7.62 -11.94 3.14
CA GLU A 28 -7.78 -10.66 2.45
C GLU A 28 -7.04 -9.53 3.18
N GLU A 29 -7.17 -9.48 4.50
CA GLU A 29 -6.46 -8.52 5.34
C GLU A 29 -4.93 -8.64 5.17
N ARG A 30 -4.39 -9.87 5.18
CA ARG A 30 -2.95 -10.10 4.93
C ARG A 30 -2.50 -9.64 3.55
N LYS A 31 -3.32 -9.82 2.51
CA LYS A 31 -3.00 -9.33 1.16
C LYS A 31 -2.93 -7.81 1.13
N VAL A 32 -3.88 -7.13 1.77
CA VAL A 32 -3.88 -5.66 1.88
C VAL A 32 -2.63 -5.17 2.60
N TYR A 33 -2.24 -5.81 3.71
CA TYR A 33 -1.01 -5.48 4.42
C TYR A 33 0.24 -5.66 3.54
N LEU A 34 0.31 -6.75 2.77
CA LEU A 34 1.43 -7.00 1.87
C LEU A 34 1.51 -5.92 0.77
N GLN A 35 0.39 -5.54 0.18
CA GLN A 35 0.36 -4.48 -0.83
C GLN A 35 0.78 -3.12 -0.26
N LEU A 36 0.36 -2.80 0.97
CA LEU A 36 0.80 -1.60 1.68
C LEU A 36 2.31 -1.63 1.93
N TYR A 37 2.85 -2.77 2.37
CA TYR A 37 4.27 -2.97 2.59
C TYR A 37 5.09 -2.79 1.29
N GLU A 38 4.67 -3.43 0.21
CA GLU A 38 5.31 -3.27 -1.11
C GLU A 38 5.28 -1.81 -1.60
N ALA A 39 4.19 -1.09 -1.33
CA ALA A 39 4.07 0.32 -1.66
C ALA A 39 5.01 1.20 -0.81
N MET A 40 5.19 0.91 0.47
CA MET A 40 6.14 1.62 1.35
C MET A 40 7.58 1.42 0.87
N GLU A 41 7.96 0.19 0.56
CA GLU A 41 9.29 -0.16 0.07
C GLU A 41 9.58 0.51 -1.29
N ALA A 42 8.61 0.50 -2.20
CA ALA A 42 8.73 1.22 -3.47
C ALA A 42 8.85 2.74 -3.27
N LEU A 43 8.07 3.32 -2.36
CA LEU A 43 8.15 4.74 -2.03
C LEU A 43 9.54 5.11 -1.51
N LEU A 44 10.06 4.31 -0.58
CA LEU A 44 11.42 4.43 -0.05
C LEU A 44 12.47 4.38 -1.15
N HIS A 45 12.40 3.36 -2.01
CA HIS A 45 13.33 3.21 -3.13
C HIS A 45 13.31 4.44 -4.05
N ILE A 46 12.13 4.96 -4.36
CA ILE A 46 11.97 6.14 -5.23
C ILE A 46 12.57 7.39 -4.59
N CYS A 47 12.33 7.62 -3.30
CA CYS A 47 12.76 8.83 -2.60
C CYS A 47 14.22 8.79 -2.13
N ARG A 48 14.74 7.63 -1.74
CA ARG A 48 16.08 7.46 -1.17
C ARG A 48 17.13 7.12 -2.22
N ASP A 49 16.85 6.11 -3.04
CA ASP A 49 17.81 5.51 -3.97
C ASP A 49 17.66 6.08 -5.39
N GLY A 50 16.47 6.56 -5.72
CA GLY A 50 16.12 6.98 -7.07
C GLY A 50 15.82 5.78 -7.96
N CYS A 51 14.56 5.64 -8.36
CA CYS A 51 14.17 4.55 -9.24
C CYS A 51 14.59 4.83 -10.68
N ARG A 52 15.54 4.04 -11.21
CA ARG A 52 16.06 4.19 -12.59
C ARG A 52 15.00 3.94 -13.68
N THR A 53 13.89 3.28 -13.35
CA THR A 53 12.76 3.08 -14.29
C THR A 53 11.77 4.24 -14.26
N ILE A 54 11.77 5.06 -13.21
CA ILE A 54 10.90 6.26 -13.12
C ILE A 54 11.67 7.42 -13.73
N GLY A 55 11.46 7.63 -15.03
CA GLY A 55 12.18 8.65 -15.80
C GLY A 55 11.83 10.09 -15.39
N PRO A 56 12.77 11.05 -15.57
CA PRO A 56 12.52 12.47 -15.40
C PRO A 56 11.30 12.94 -16.20
N CYS A 57 10.63 13.97 -15.69
CA CYS A 57 9.32 14.46 -16.10
C CYS A 57 9.16 14.94 -17.56
N ASP A 58 10.18 14.76 -18.41
CA ASP A 58 10.24 15.34 -19.76
C ASP A 58 10.96 14.47 -20.80
N LYS A 59 11.40 13.25 -20.45
CA LYS A 59 12.04 12.34 -21.41
C LYS A 59 11.53 10.92 -21.20
N MET A 60 10.84 10.38 -22.20
CA MET A 60 10.63 8.94 -22.31
C MET A 60 12.01 8.28 -22.24
N LEU A 61 12.29 7.54 -21.16
CA LEU A 61 13.49 6.73 -21.07
C LEU A 61 13.38 5.65 -22.14
N ARG A 62 14.06 5.86 -23.26
CA ARG A 62 14.30 4.83 -24.26
C ARG A 62 15.14 3.74 -23.61
N GLY A 63 14.49 2.65 -23.24
CA GLY A 63 15.07 1.31 -23.30
C GLY A 63 16.34 1.05 -22.49
N SER A 64 16.35 1.35 -21.19
CA SER A 64 17.17 0.55 -20.28
C SER A 64 16.28 -0.55 -19.71
N GLN A 65 16.48 -1.74 -20.22
CA GLN A 65 15.78 -2.99 -19.95
C GLN A 65 16.02 -3.53 -18.53
N VAL A 66 16.34 -2.65 -17.58
CA VAL A 66 16.53 -3.02 -16.17
C VAL A 66 15.19 -2.87 -15.48
N ALA A 67 14.50 -3.99 -15.30
CA ALA A 67 13.31 -4.03 -14.46
C ALA A 67 13.68 -3.59 -13.03
N CYS A 68 12.93 -2.66 -12.46
CA CYS A 68 13.06 -2.36 -11.03
C CYS A 68 12.59 -3.58 -10.23
N ASN A 69 13.36 -3.97 -9.21
CA ASN A 69 13.02 -5.10 -8.34
C ASN A 69 11.77 -4.84 -7.47
N PHE A 70 11.31 -3.58 -7.40
CA PHE A 70 10.13 -3.20 -6.64
C PHE A 70 8.90 -3.15 -7.58
N PRO A 71 7.96 -4.10 -7.47
CA PRO A 71 6.81 -4.18 -8.38
C PRO A 71 5.89 -2.97 -8.28
N ALA A 72 5.77 -2.37 -7.08
CA ALA A 72 4.94 -1.20 -6.84
C ALA A 72 5.53 0.10 -7.39
N CYS A 73 6.80 0.14 -7.83
CA CYS A 73 7.40 1.37 -8.38
C CYS A 73 6.67 1.88 -9.63
N LYS A 74 6.26 0.97 -10.53
CA LYS A 74 5.45 1.34 -11.71
C LYS A 74 4.07 1.88 -11.31
N GLY A 75 3.46 1.32 -10.26
CA GLY A 75 2.17 1.79 -9.74
C GLY A 75 2.26 3.19 -9.12
N LEU A 76 3.37 3.49 -8.44
CA LEU A 76 3.62 4.79 -7.82
C LEU A 76 4.17 5.85 -8.80
N GLU A 77 4.69 5.45 -9.97
CA GLU A 77 5.29 6.35 -10.96
C GLU A 77 4.40 7.56 -11.30
N SER A 78 3.12 7.32 -11.59
CA SER A 78 2.17 8.38 -11.93
C SER A 78 1.92 9.32 -10.74
N LEU A 79 1.79 8.76 -9.53
CA LEU A 79 1.59 9.53 -8.30
C LEU A 79 2.80 10.42 -7.99
N VAL A 80 4.01 9.89 -8.12
CA VAL A 80 5.27 10.63 -7.91
C VAL A 80 5.43 11.74 -8.93
N ARG A 81 5.23 11.44 -10.23
CA ARG A 81 5.30 12.46 -11.29
C ARG A 81 4.28 13.57 -11.09
N HIS A 82 3.06 13.20 -10.71
CA HIS A 82 2.01 14.17 -10.41
C HIS A 82 2.36 15.01 -9.18
N PHE A 83 2.79 14.39 -8.09
CA PHE A 83 3.12 15.07 -6.83
C PHE A 83 4.18 16.16 -7.00
N SER A 84 5.20 15.92 -7.84
CA SER A 84 6.25 16.90 -8.13
C SER A 84 5.76 18.11 -8.95
N LYS A 85 4.76 17.92 -9.81
CA LYS A 85 4.20 18.98 -10.69
C LYS A 85 2.96 19.66 -10.09
N CYS A 86 2.30 19.02 -9.13
CA CYS A 86 1.02 19.47 -8.60
C CYS A 86 1.19 20.65 -7.64
N LYS A 87 0.51 21.76 -7.95
CA LYS A 87 0.48 22.99 -7.15
C LYS A 87 -0.74 23.07 -6.23
N SER A 88 -1.72 22.20 -6.39
CA SER A 88 -2.98 22.19 -5.63
C SER A 88 -2.81 21.49 -4.27
N ARG A 89 -2.02 22.09 -3.37
CA ARG A 89 -1.65 21.57 -2.04
C ARG A 89 -2.65 21.91 -0.92
N VAL A 90 -3.88 22.32 -1.27
CA VAL A 90 -4.88 22.92 -0.37
C VAL A 90 -6.09 22.01 -0.14
N PRO A 91 -6.93 22.24 0.90
CA PRO A 91 -8.17 21.48 1.11
C PRO A 91 -9.10 21.65 -0.12
N GLY A 92 -9.54 20.53 -0.72
CA GLY A 92 -10.23 20.51 -2.03
C GLY A 92 -9.32 20.27 -3.24
N GLY A 93 -8.02 20.04 -3.00
CA GLY A 93 -7.01 19.81 -4.03
C GLY A 93 -7.07 18.44 -4.75
N CYS A 94 -6.00 18.11 -5.48
CA CYS A 94 -5.99 16.94 -6.36
C CYS A 94 -6.03 15.61 -5.58
N ILE A 95 -6.87 14.67 -6.04
CA ILE A 95 -6.98 13.33 -5.45
C ILE A 95 -5.66 12.54 -5.51
N HIS A 96 -4.87 12.70 -6.58
CA HIS A 96 -3.57 12.04 -6.71
C HIS A 96 -2.56 12.58 -5.70
N TYR A 97 -2.57 13.90 -5.48
CA TYR A 97 -1.77 14.54 -4.44
C TYR A 97 -2.18 14.03 -3.05
N LYS A 98 -3.49 13.98 -2.76
CA LYS A 98 -4.00 13.47 -1.48
C LYS A 98 -3.61 12.01 -1.22
N ARG A 99 -3.72 11.13 -2.23
CA ARG A 99 -3.32 9.72 -2.11
C ARG A 99 -1.82 9.58 -1.84
N MET A 100 -1.00 10.31 -2.57
CA MET A 100 0.46 10.32 -2.33
C MET A 100 0.78 10.85 -0.93
N TRP A 101 0.12 11.93 -0.52
CA TRP A 101 0.29 12.54 0.79
C TRP A 101 -0.05 11.57 1.93
N GLN A 102 -1.17 10.84 1.83
CA GLN A 102 -1.55 9.82 2.81
C GLN A 102 -0.50 8.71 2.92
N LEU A 103 0.11 8.31 1.80
CA LEU A 103 1.18 7.31 1.79
C LEU A 103 2.44 7.83 2.51
N LEU A 104 2.83 9.07 2.24
CA LEU A 104 3.96 9.73 2.92
C LEU A 104 3.70 9.93 4.41
N GLU A 105 2.46 10.29 4.78
CA GLU A 105 2.06 10.46 6.17
C GLU A 105 2.07 9.11 6.92
N LEU A 106 1.60 8.04 6.29
CA LEU A 106 1.69 6.69 6.83
C LEU A 106 3.15 6.26 7.02
N TYR A 107 4.00 6.56 6.04
CA TYR A 107 5.43 6.28 6.14
C TYR A 107 6.08 7.02 7.31
N SER A 108 5.81 8.31 7.48
CA SER A 108 6.35 9.14 8.56
C SER A 108 6.04 8.55 9.95
N ARG A 109 4.85 7.99 10.15
CA ARG A 109 4.45 7.34 11.42
C ARG A 109 5.15 6.00 11.69
N MET A 110 5.70 5.36 10.67
CA MET A 110 6.38 4.06 10.75
C MET A 110 7.90 4.16 10.62
N CYS A 111 8.44 5.37 10.34
CA CYS A 111 9.86 5.56 10.13
C CYS A 111 10.58 5.63 11.48
N ASP A 112 11.52 4.71 11.70
CA ASP A 112 12.31 4.65 12.93
C ASP A 112 13.42 5.73 12.99
N GLU A 113 13.83 6.27 11.83
CA GLU A 113 14.93 7.23 11.70
C GLU A 113 14.53 8.48 10.87
N PRO A 114 13.68 9.38 11.41
CA PRO A 114 13.19 10.54 10.66
C PRO A 114 14.30 11.54 10.28
N ASP A 115 15.33 11.71 11.12
CA ASP A 115 16.41 12.69 10.87
C ASP A 115 17.25 12.39 9.62
N SER A 116 17.47 11.11 9.33
CA SER A 116 18.24 10.65 8.16
C SER A 116 17.37 10.36 6.94
N CYS A 117 16.04 10.45 7.09
CA CYS A 117 15.12 10.05 6.06
C CYS A 117 15.04 11.07 4.92
N LYS A 118 15.05 10.56 3.69
CA LYS A 118 14.93 11.36 2.46
C LYS A 118 13.49 11.43 1.93
N VAL A 119 12.54 10.80 2.62
CA VAL A 119 11.13 10.78 2.21
C VAL A 119 10.49 12.14 2.52
N PRO A 120 9.81 12.80 1.56
CA PRO A 120 9.13 14.05 1.83
C PRO A 120 8.05 13.87 2.90
N LEU A 121 7.92 14.84 3.83
CA LEU A 121 7.03 14.79 5.02
C LEU A 121 7.47 13.84 6.15
N CYS A 122 8.60 13.15 5.99
CA CYS A 122 9.23 12.38 7.07
C CYS A 122 10.26 13.23 7.81
N ARG A 123 9.82 14.36 8.37
CA ARG A 123 10.57 15.29 9.23
C ARG A 123 9.60 16.07 10.12
#